data_AF-A0A0E0HFU2-F1
#
_entry.id   AF-A0A0E0HFU2-F1
#
_cell.length_a   1.000
_cell.length_b   1.000
_cell.length_c   1.000
_cell.angle_alpha   90.00
_cell.angle_beta   90.00
_cell.angle_gamma   90.00
#
_symmetry.space_group_name_H-M   'P 1'
#
loop_
_entity.id
_entity.type
_entity.pdbx_description
1 polymer ?
#
loop_
_entity_poly.entity_id
_entity_poly.type
_entity_poly.pdbx_seq_one_letter_code
_entity_poly.pdbx_strand_id
1 'polypeptide(L)'
;MGLPGRRNPLLSARRAAASLRRSRRLPVYVAAVFFVASVLLMFRDEILYLTTARSPSSSLPTTGGSAGGAGLARREELVSVNKPVLLGHGGKPEKHHSVTERHRPKVSAKRRPNKKAAKAARKKFMASPAVAAGAEVNVPETCNLSKGNWVFDNATYPLYREQECEYLTAQVTCTRNGRRDDGYQKWRWQPRDCDLPLAFDARLFMERLRGKRLMFVGDSLNRNQWESMVCLVRPALSPGKSYVTWWDGQRVVLHAWEYNATVEFYWAPFLVESNSDDPKAHSIRDRVIKPEAIAAHAGDWVGVDYLVFNTYIWWMNTVNMKVVLPTRHDQFTVIRRPTGKTWEEYDEVGRIEAYRRVLDTWATWVNDNVDPARTSVFFMSVSPLHIR
;
A
#
# COMPACT_ATOMS: atom_id res chain seq x y z
N MET A 1 19.79 10.42 -88.42
CA MET A 1 19.77 11.53 -87.45
C MET A 1 18.74 11.23 -86.37
N GLY A 2 19.11 11.30 -85.08
CA GLY A 2 18.17 11.26 -83.95
C GLY A 2 18.60 10.39 -82.76
N LEU A 3 19.41 10.94 -81.84
CA LEU A 3 19.49 10.55 -80.40
C LEU A 3 18.35 11.27 -79.62
N PRO A 4 18.14 11.08 -78.30
CA PRO A 4 17.71 9.88 -77.58
C PRO A 4 16.44 10.15 -76.72
N GLY A 5 15.58 9.17 -76.50
CA GLY A 5 14.41 9.29 -75.61
C GLY A 5 14.74 8.95 -74.15
N ARG A 6 14.74 9.95 -73.26
CA ARG A 6 14.84 9.83 -71.80
C ARG A 6 13.78 8.86 -71.23
N ARG A 7 14.20 7.81 -70.51
CA ARG A 7 13.29 7.01 -69.67
C ARG A 7 13.01 7.74 -68.35
N ASN A 8 11.74 7.93 -68.04
CA ASN A 8 11.23 8.54 -66.80
C ASN A 8 11.58 7.70 -65.55
N PRO A 9 12.20 8.27 -64.50
CA PRO A 9 12.53 7.54 -63.25
C PRO A 9 11.30 7.10 -62.44
N LEU A 10 10.13 7.72 -62.69
CA LEU A 10 8.89 7.44 -61.96
C LEU A 10 8.21 6.12 -62.36
N LEU A 11 8.54 5.56 -63.53
CA LEU A 11 8.01 4.28 -64.00
C LEU A 11 8.82 3.07 -63.50
N SER A 12 10.12 3.23 -63.18
CA SER A 12 10.90 2.16 -62.54
C SER A 12 10.60 2.05 -61.05
N ALA A 13 10.36 3.17 -60.35
CA ALA A 13 9.99 3.19 -58.95
C ALA A 13 8.60 2.57 -58.67
N ARG A 14 7.62 2.78 -59.57
CA ARG A 14 6.30 2.13 -59.47
C ARG A 14 6.35 0.62 -59.70
N ARG A 15 7.27 0.11 -60.53
CA ARG A 15 7.47 -1.34 -60.70
C ARG A 15 8.22 -1.96 -59.51
N ALA A 16 9.16 -1.24 -58.89
CA ALA A 16 9.85 -1.71 -57.69
C ALA A 16 8.90 -1.78 -56.47
N ALA A 17 8.03 -0.79 -56.27
CA ALA A 17 7.06 -0.80 -55.16
C ALA A 17 5.93 -1.84 -55.33
N ALA A 18 5.56 -2.17 -56.57
CA ALA A 18 4.58 -3.23 -56.86
C ALA A 18 5.16 -4.64 -56.68
N SER A 19 6.48 -4.82 -56.82
CA SER A 19 7.16 -6.10 -56.59
C SER A 19 7.28 -6.47 -55.11
N LEU A 20 7.32 -5.49 -54.21
CA LEU A 20 7.43 -5.72 -52.76
C LEU A 20 6.10 -6.05 -52.05
N ARG A 21 4.97 -5.96 -52.74
CA ARG A 21 3.66 -6.39 -52.20
C ARG A 21 3.27 -7.83 -52.53
N ARG A 22 4.17 -8.62 -53.15
CA ARG A 22 3.85 -9.99 -53.62
C ARG A 22 4.64 -11.14 -52.97
N SER A 23 5.35 -10.91 -51.87
CA SER A 23 5.89 -12.01 -51.03
C SER A 23 5.32 -11.96 -49.61
N ARG A 24 4.19 -12.65 -49.38
CA ARG A 24 3.60 -12.89 -48.06
C ARG A 24 4.38 -13.92 -47.22
N ARG A 25 5.69 -13.77 -47.07
CA ARG A 25 6.48 -14.50 -46.06
C ARG A 25 7.67 -13.64 -45.65
N LEU A 26 7.66 -13.13 -44.42
CA LEU A 26 8.89 -12.66 -43.78
C LEU A 26 9.85 -13.88 -43.71
N PRO A 27 11.14 -13.73 -44.03
CA PRO A 27 12.10 -14.82 -43.82
C PRO A 27 12.08 -15.22 -42.35
N VAL A 28 12.05 -16.53 -42.06
CA VAL A 28 12.05 -17.07 -40.67
C VAL A 28 13.18 -16.47 -39.84
N TYR A 29 14.30 -16.14 -40.47
CA TYR A 29 15.41 -15.43 -39.85
C TYR A 29 15.06 -14.03 -39.31
N VAL A 30 14.24 -13.25 -40.02
CA VAL A 30 13.85 -11.90 -39.57
C VAL A 30 12.86 -11.99 -38.40
N ALA A 31 11.94 -12.95 -38.43
CA ALA A 31 11.02 -13.21 -37.32
C ALA A 31 11.75 -13.76 -36.09
N ALA A 32 12.73 -14.65 -36.27
CA ALA A 32 13.55 -15.20 -35.18
C ALA A 32 14.45 -14.13 -34.54
N VAL A 33 15.07 -13.25 -35.34
CA VAL A 33 15.89 -12.14 -34.82
C VAL A 33 15.03 -11.13 -34.08
N PHE A 34 13.82 -10.80 -34.57
CA PHE A 34 12.89 -9.94 -33.84
C PHE A 34 12.38 -10.61 -32.56
N PHE A 35 12.07 -11.90 -32.58
CA PHE A 35 11.63 -12.62 -31.38
C PHE A 35 12.75 -12.72 -30.34
N VAL A 36 13.97 -13.05 -30.75
CA VAL A 36 15.14 -13.09 -29.86
C VAL A 36 15.49 -11.70 -29.36
N ALA A 37 15.41 -10.64 -30.17
CA ALA A 37 15.61 -9.27 -29.72
C ALA A 37 14.50 -8.79 -28.77
N SER A 38 13.25 -9.19 -29.01
CA SER A 38 12.09 -8.84 -28.16
C SER A 38 12.15 -9.59 -26.83
N VAL A 39 12.58 -10.86 -26.84
CA VAL A 39 12.85 -11.65 -25.64
C VAL A 39 14.05 -11.06 -24.89
N LEU A 40 15.16 -10.76 -25.57
CA LEU A 40 16.33 -10.14 -24.94
C LEU A 40 16.07 -8.73 -24.41
N LEU A 41 15.13 -7.97 -24.98
CA LEU A 41 14.70 -6.66 -24.48
C LEU A 41 13.68 -6.79 -23.33
N MET A 42 12.71 -7.72 -23.43
CA MET A 42 11.74 -7.99 -22.35
C MET A 42 12.40 -8.61 -21.11
N PHE A 43 13.47 -9.39 -21.28
CA PHE A 43 14.24 -9.99 -20.18
C PHE A 43 15.51 -9.22 -19.83
N ARG A 44 15.77 -8.05 -20.45
CA ARG A 44 16.88 -7.16 -20.03
C ARG A 44 16.54 -6.36 -18.77
N ASP A 45 15.25 -6.17 -18.49
CA ASP A 45 14.78 -5.41 -17.33
C ASP A 45 14.56 -6.29 -16.09
N GLU A 46 14.76 -7.61 -16.21
CA GLU A 46 15.02 -8.48 -15.06
C GLU A 46 16.52 -8.81 -15.03
N ILE A 47 17.33 -7.94 -14.40
CA ILE A 47 18.61 -8.21 -13.69
C ILE A 47 19.40 -6.88 -13.60
N LEU A 48 19.20 -6.12 -12.52
CA LEU A 48 20.23 -5.73 -11.53
C LEU A 48 19.72 -4.58 -10.63
N TYR A 49 19.83 -4.84 -9.33
CA TYR A 49 19.76 -3.95 -8.18
C TYR A 49 20.32 -2.54 -8.38
N LEU A 50 19.77 -1.58 -7.61
CA LEU A 50 20.45 -0.61 -6.71
C LEU A 50 19.33 0.14 -5.95
N THR A 51 19.32 0.25 -4.62
CA THR A 51 20.41 0.77 -3.79
C THR A 51 20.64 -0.02 -2.50
N THR A 52 21.79 -0.67 -2.43
CA THR A 52 22.60 -0.78 -1.20
C THR A 52 23.17 0.60 -0.89
N ALA A 53 22.66 1.29 0.13
CA ALA A 53 23.33 2.46 0.70
C ALA A 53 24.35 1.97 1.74
N ARG A 54 25.59 1.78 1.29
CA ARG A 54 26.75 1.56 2.15
C ARG A 54 27.09 2.91 2.81
N SER A 55 27.02 3.00 4.13
CA SER A 55 27.59 4.13 4.88
C SER A 55 29.08 4.27 4.57
N PRO A 56 29.60 5.49 4.34
CA PRO A 56 31.03 5.73 4.52
C PRO A 56 31.31 5.85 6.01
N SER A 57 32.11 4.91 6.52
CA SER A 57 32.78 5.05 7.80
C SER A 57 33.76 6.23 7.76
N SER A 58 33.85 6.87 8.92
CA SER A 58 34.72 7.95 9.33
C SER A 58 36.18 7.87 8.86
N SER A 59 36.71 9.00 8.40
CA SER A 59 38.08 9.43 8.76
C SER A 59 38.12 10.94 8.92
N LEU A 60 38.29 11.39 10.17
CA LEU A 60 38.73 12.75 10.50
C LEU A 60 40.24 12.85 10.25
N PRO A 61 40.73 14.01 9.78
CA PRO A 61 42.05 14.50 10.13
C PRO A 61 41.95 15.49 11.30
N THR A 62 42.71 15.19 12.35
CA THR A 62 43.01 16.01 13.50
C THR A 62 43.92 17.18 13.11
N THR A 63 43.54 18.42 13.40
CA THR A 63 44.49 19.52 13.66
C THR A 63 43.89 20.48 14.68
N GLY A 64 44.60 20.64 15.80
CA GLY A 64 44.27 21.58 16.87
C GLY A 64 44.98 22.93 16.75
N GLY A 65 44.62 23.84 17.66
CA GLY A 65 45.21 25.17 17.90
C GLY A 65 44.20 26.28 17.57
N SER A 66 43.53 27.00 18.48
CA SER A 66 43.84 27.70 19.75
C SER A 66 43.71 29.23 19.57
N ALA A 67 42.89 29.81 20.46
CA ALA A 67 42.97 31.15 21.09
C ALA A 67 42.32 32.41 20.47
N GLY A 68 41.48 33.03 21.34
CA GLY A 68 41.26 34.48 21.52
C GLY A 68 40.07 35.08 20.76
N GLY A 69 39.13 35.85 21.32
CA GLY A 69 38.93 36.43 22.64
C GLY A 69 37.88 37.56 22.55
N ALA A 70 36.94 37.57 23.50
CA ALA A 70 36.12 38.67 24.08
C ALA A 70 35.49 39.80 23.22
N GLY A 71 34.21 40.12 23.49
CA GLY A 71 33.61 41.41 23.14
C GLY A 71 32.07 41.57 23.28
N LEU A 72 31.59 41.73 24.53
CA LEU A 72 30.43 42.48 25.06
C LEU A 72 29.08 42.68 24.31
N ALA A 73 28.00 42.38 25.08
CA ALA A 73 26.73 43.13 25.33
C ALA A 73 25.75 43.38 24.15
N ARG A 74 24.42 43.35 24.29
CA ARG A 74 23.54 43.77 25.39
C ARG A 74 22.13 43.13 25.22
N ARG A 75 21.50 42.93 26.36
CA ARG A 75 20.15 42.41 26.65
C ARG A 75 19.12 43.53 26.54
N GLU A 76 17.95 43.27 25.94
CA GLU A 76 16.67 43.87 26.34
C GLU A 76 15.54 42.84 26.26
N GLU A 77 14.71 42.89 27.28
CA GLU A 77 13.62 41.99 27.66
C GLU A 77 12.43 42.93 27.92
N LEU A 78 11.26 42.73 27.30
CA LEU A 78 10.04 43.44 27.72
C LEU A 78 8.76 42.59 27.48
N VAL A 79 8.33 41.96 28.57
CA VAL A 79 7.00 41.97 29.22
C VAL A 79 5.71 42.02 28.38
N SER A 80 4.79 41.14 28.81
CA SER A 80 3.43 40.87 28.36
C SER A 80 2.34 41.69 29.11
N VAL A 81 1.13 41.68 28.53
CA VAL A 81 -0.24 41.75 29.14
C VAL A 81 -1.05 43.05 28.96
N ASN A 82 -2.13 43.02 28.15
CA ASN A 82 -3.53 43.10 28.65
C ASN A 82 -4.66 42.96 27.58
N LYS A 83 -5.61 42.06 27.93
CA LYS A 83 -7.07 41.88 27.71
C LYS A 83 -7.90 42.63 26.63
N PRO A 84 -8.95 41.98 26.08
CA PRO A 84 -10.06 42.64 25.38
C PRO A 84 -11.30 42.90 26.27
N VAL A 85 -12.14 43.80 25.77
CA VAL A 85 -13.29 44.50 26.38
C VAL A 85 -14.59 43.68 26.36
N LEU A 86 -15.41 43.91 27.39
CA LEU A 86 -16.80 43.46 27.59
C LEU A 86 -17.81 44.46 26.98
N LEU A 87 -18.88 43.96 26.36
CA LEU A 87 -20.18 44.63 26.28
C LEU A 87 -21.27 43.62 26.65
N GLY A 88 -22.20 44.03 27.50
CA GLY A 88 -23.30 43.21 28.01
C GLY A 88 -24.65 43.94 27.95
N HIS A 89 -25.61 43.33 28.67
CA HIS A 89 -27.04 43.65 28.91
C HIS A 89 -27.99 42.80 28.05
N GLY A 90 -29.03 42.15 28.59
CA GLY A 90 -29.59 42.09 29.95
C GLY A 90 -31.01 41.49 29.90
N GLY A 91 -31.52 40.92 30.99
CA GLY A 91 -32.94 40.55 31.13
C GLY A 91 -33.20 39.29 31.97
N LYS A 92 -34.00 39.43 33.04
CA LYS A 92 -34.21 38.52 34.20
C LYS A 92 -35.51 37.66 34.05
N PRO A 93 -35.87 36.79 35.04
CA PRO A 93 -36.48 35.47 34.82
C PRO A 93 -37.94 35.31 35.30
N GLU A 94 -38.55 34.15 35.01
CA GLU A 94 -39.82 33.72 35.64
C GLU A 94 -39.85 32.21 35.98
N LYS A 95 -40.75 31.86 36.90
CA LYS A 95 -40.75 30.71 37.83
C LYS A 95 -41.80 29.61 37.53
N HIS A 96 -41.59 28.44 38.15
CA HIS A 96 -42.53 27.36 38.58
C HIS A 96 -43.27 26.59 37.46
N HIS A 97 -43.36 25.25 37.41
CA HIS A 97 -43.95 24.34 38.40
C HIS A 97 -43.60 22.83 38.14
N SER A 98 -43.81 22.05 39.20
CA SER A 98 -43.71 20.59 39.50
C SER A 98 -43.91 19.53 38.41
N VAL A 99 -43.36 18.32 38.64
CA VAL A 99 -44.12 17.05 38.83
C VAL A 99 -43.21 15.90 39.36
N THR A 100 -43.61 15.40 40.54
CA THR A 100 -43.51 14.07 41.22
C THR A 100 -42.24 13.19 41.28
N GLU A 101 -41.88 12.88 42.54
CA GLU A 101 -41.06 11.73 42.98
C GLU A 101 -41.69 10.37 42.64
N ARG A 102 -40.88 9.42 42.14
CA ARG A 102 -41.02 7.98 42.47
C ARG A 102 -39.65 7.30 42.62
N HIS A 103 -39.41 6.89 43.86
CA HIS A 103 -38.71 5.68 44.34
C HIS A 103 -37.31 5.30 43.79
N ARG A 104 -36.35 5.35 44.71
CA ARG A 104 -34.94 4.91 44.63
C ARG A 104 -34.78 3.45 45.08
N PRO A 105 -34.03 2.59 44.36
CA PRO A 105 -33.46 1.38 44.95
C PRO A 105 -32.07 1.67 45.53
N LYS A 106 -31.79 1.05 46.68
CA LYS A 106 -30.55 1.16 47.46
C LYS A 106 -29.36 0.53 46.70
N VAL A 107 -28.27 1.30 46.55
CA VAL A 107 -26.97 0.83 46.05
C VAL A 107 -26.23 0.14 47.20
N SER A 108 -25.88 -1.14 47.03
CA SER A 108 -24.92 -1.84 47.88
C SER A 108 -23.50 -1.43 47.53
N ALA A 109 -22.71 -1.07 48.55
CA ALA A 109 -21.35 -0.59 48.41
C ALA A 109 -20.41 -1.68 47.88
N LYS A 110 -19.92 -1.53 46.64
CA LYS A 110 -18.80 -2.33 46.11
C LYS A 110 -17.50 -1.93 46.84
N ARG A 111 -16.88 -2.91 47.51
CA ARG A 111 -15.52 -2.83 48.07
C ARG A 111 -14.52 -2.42 46.97
N ARG A 112 -13.71 -1.40 47.25
CA ARG A 112 -12.58 -0.97 46.41
C ARG A 112 -11.52 -2.09 46.33
N PRO A 113 -10.98 -2.42 45.15
CA PRO A 113 -9.95 -3.44 45.04
C PRO A 113 -8.63 -2.96 45.65
N ASN A 114 -7.96 -3.88 46.34
CA ASN A 114 -6.74 -3.64 47.09
C ASN A 114 -5.58 -3.26 46.14
N LYS A 115 -5.00 -2.05 46.30
CA LYS A 115 -3.95 -1.49 45.42
C LYS A 115 -2.70 -2.40 45.33
N LYS A 116 -2.44 -3.25 46.33
CA LYS A 116 -1.33 -4.23 46.30
C LYS A 116 -1.60 -5.39 45.32
N ALA A 117 -2.83 -5.86 45.19
CA ALA A 117 -3.19 -6.94 44.26
C ALA A 117 -3.14 -6.46 42.79
N ALA A 118 -3.57 -5.22 42.53
CA ALA A 118 -3.46 -4.60 41.21
C ALA A 118 -1.99 -4.37 40.80
N LYS A 119 -1.11 -4.02 41.75
CA LYS A 119 0.34 -3.85 41.50
C LYS A 119 1.06 -5.20 41.31
N ALA A 120 0.62 -6.25 42.00
CA ALA A 120 1.12 -7.61 41.81
C ALA A 120 0.66 -8.22 40.47
N ALA A 121 -0.58 -7.99 40.06
CA ALA A 121 -1.09 -8.35 38.73
C ALA A 121 -0.33 -7.60 37.61
N ARG A 122 -0.02 -6.31 37.82
CA ARG A 122 0.83 -5.52 36.89
C ARG A 122 2.27 -6.02 36.82
N LYS A 123 2.84 -6.50 37.93
CA LYS A 123 4.17 -7.14 37.95
C LYS A 123 4.18 -8.53 37.31
N LYS A 124 3.10 -9.30 37.44
CA LYS A 124 2.93 -10.59 36.75
C LYS A 124 2.70 -10.44 35.23
N PHE A 125 2.07 -9.34 34.80
CA PHE A 125 1.88 -9.03 33.36
C PHE A 125 3.15 -8.48 32.68
N MET A 126 4.15 -8.04 33.44
CA MET A 126 5.46 -7.57 32.96
C MET A 126 6.49 -8.70 32.85
N ALA A 127 6.16 -9.91 33.32
CA ALA A 127 6.95 -11.11 33.13
C ALA A 127 6.30 -11.98 32.03
N SER A 128 6.16 -11.42 30.83
CA SER A 128 6.08 -12.26 29.64
C SER A 128 7.47 -12.86 29.45
N PRO A 129 7.63 -14.17 29.19
CA PRO A 129 8.93 -14.68 28.80
C PRO A 129 9.34 -13.87 27.57
N ALA A 130 10.51 -13.24 27.64
CA ALA A 130 11.13 -12.64 26.47
C ALA A 130 11.18 -13.76 25.42
N VAL A 131 10.25 -13.73 24.47
CA VAL A 131 10.39 -14.50 23.25
C VAL A 131 11.70 -14.01 22.69
N ALA A 132 12.68 -14.91 22.66
CA ALA A 132 14.06 -14.59 22.36
C ALA A 132 14.08 -13.61 21.19
N ALA A 133 14.75 -12.47 21.39
CA ALA A 133 15.03 -11.47 20.36
C ALA A 133 15.96 -12.02 19.24
N GLY A 134 15.89 -13.33 18.97
CA GLY A 134 16.76 -14.11 18.11
C GLY A 134 16.10 -15.39 17.57
N ALA A 135 14.76 -15.49 17.51
CA ALA A 135 14.12 -16.48 16.63
C ALA A 135 14.27 -15.99 15.17
N GLU A 136 15.48 -16.08 14.66
CA GLU A 136 15.83 -15.70 13.31
C GLU A 136 15.26 -16.74 12.35
N VAL A 137 14.47 -16.27 11.38
CA VAL A 137 14.04 -17.13 10.28
C VAL A 137 15.26 -17.24 9.37
N ASN A 138 15.98 -18.36 9.46
CA ASN A 138 17.23 -18.60 8.73
C ASN A 138 16.95 -18.87 7.24
N VAL A 139 16.52 -17.84 6.52
CA VAL A 139 16.44 -17.82 5.06
C VAL A 139 17.66 -17.08 4.55
N PRO A 140 18.57 -17.72 3.79
CA PRO A 140 19.72 -17.03 3.22
C PRO A 140 19.27 -15.87 2.33
N GLU A 141 19.94 -14.72 2.42
CA GLU A 141 19.64 -13.54 1.57
C GLU A 141 19.77 -13.85 0.08
N THR A 142 20.60 -14.83 -0.29
CA THR A 142 20.77 -15.31 -1.66
C THR A 142 19.61 -16.16 -2.16
N CYS A 143 18.69 -16.58 -1.27
CA CYS A 143 17.57 -17.43 -1.66
C CYS A 143 16.50 -16.61 -2.40
N ASN A 144 16.25 -16.99 -3.66
CA ASN A 144 15.18 -16.39 -4.42
C ASN A 144 13.83 -17.03 -4.06
N LEU A 145 13.08 -16.37 -3.18
CA LEU A 145 11.78 -16.84 -2.70
C LEU A 145 10.69 -16.93 -3.79
N SER A 146 10.85 -16.27 -4.95
CA SER A 146 9.88 -16.33 -6.03
C SER A 146 10.07 -17.52 -6.98
N LYS A 147 11.18 -18.27 -6.84
CA LYS A 147 11.48 -19.45 -7.66
C LYS A 147 11.35 -20.73 -6.83
N GLY A 148 10.46 -21.61 -7.27
CA GLY A 148 10.09 -22.78 -6.49
C GLY A 148 8.96 -23.54 -7.15
N ASN A 149 8.35 -24.44 -6.39
CA ASN A 149 7.20 -25.22 -6.83
C ASN A 149 6.15 -25.32 -5.72
N TRP A 150 4.91 -25.57 -6.11
CA TRP A 150 3.86 -25.95 -5.18
C TRP A 150 4.04 -27.41 -4.74
N VAL A 151 4.04 -27.63 -3.42
CA VAL A 151 4.13 -28.94 -2.80
C VAL A 151 2.86 -29.20 -2.00
N PHE A 152 2.28 -30.38 -2.18
CA PHE A 152 1.13 -30.80 -1.40
C PHE A 152 1.56 -31.13 0.03
N ASP A 153 0.91 -30.52 1.00
CA ASP A 153 1.16 -30.71 2.43
C ASP A 153 -0.17 -30.57 3.18
N ASN A 154 -0.74 -31.70 3.58
CA ASN A 154 -1.96 -31.74 4.40
C ASN A 154 -1.67 -31.86 5.90
N ALA A 155 -0.40 -31.92 6.29
CA ALA A 155 0.02 -32.04 7.69
C ALA A 155 0.20 -30.67 8.33
N THR A 156 0.71 -29.69 7.57
CA THR A 156 0.97 -28.33 8.07
C THR A 156 0.04 -27.26 7.51
N TYR A 157 -0.60 -27.50 6.37
CA TYR A 157 -1.53 -26.56 5.72
C TYR A 157 -3.00 -27.04 5.78
N PRO A 158 -3.97 -26.09 5.85
CA PRO A 158 -3.78 -24.63 5.88
C PRO A 158 -3.28 -24.11 7.23
N LEU A 159 -2.64 -22.93 7.21
CA LEU A 159 -2.10 -22.27 8.42
C LEU A 159 -3.18 -21.80 9.40
N TYR A 160 -4.42 -21.67 8.94
CA TYR A 160 -5.61 -21.42 9.76
C TYR A 160 -6.83 -22.02 9.07
N ARG A 161 -7.89 -22.33 9.84
CA ARG A 161 -9.17 -22.75 9.25
C ARG A 161 -10.12 -21.58 9.07
N GLU A 162 -10.95 -21.65 8.02
CA GLU A 162 -11.93 -20.61 7.70
C GLU A 162 -12.88 -20.33 8.88
N GLN A 163 -13.30 -21.38 9.60
CA GLN A 163 -14.23 -21.23 10.74
C GLN A 163 -13.59 -20.61 11.98
N GLU A 164 -12.25 -20.59 12.05
CA GLU A 164 -11.51 -20.06 13.21
C GLU A 164 -11.26 -18.55 13.10
N CYS A 165 -11.44 -17.97 11.91
CA CYS A 165 -11.20 -16.55 11.66
C CYS A 165 -12.50 -15.77 11.40
N GLU A 166 -12.99 -15.10 12.45
CA GLU A 166 -14.22 -14.30 12.40
C GLU A 166 -14.15 -13.06 11.50
N TYR A 167 -12.94 -12.66 11.09
CA TYR A 167 -12.71 -11.46 10.28
C TYR A 167 -12.83 -11.69 8.78
N LEU A 168 -12.96 -12.94 8.34
CA LEU A 168 -13.14 -13.26 6.92
C LEU A 168 -14.50 -12.76 6.41
N THR A 169 -14.45 -11.92 5.38
CA THR A 169 -15.64 -11.42 4.70
C THR A 169 -16.32 -12.52 3.90
N ALA A 170 -17.62 -12.35 3.60
CA ALA A 170 -18.37 -13.31 2.81
C ALA A 170 -17.76 -13.57 1.41
N GLN A 171 -16.98 -12.63 0.86
CA GLN A 171 -16.34 -12.79 -0.44
C GLN A 171 -15.32 -13.93 -0.48
N VAL A 172 -14.64 -14.20 0.63
CA VAL A 172 -13.49 -15.13 0.69
C VAL A 172 -13.77 -16.41 1.48
N THR A 173 -14.95 -16.56 2.08
CA THR A 173 -15.34 -17.78 2.81
C THR A 173 -15.90 -18.85 1.89
N CYS A 174 -15.06 -19.44 1.05
CA CYS A 174 -15.47 -20.41 0.04
C CYS A 174 -16.20 -21.62 0.62
N THR A 175 -15.77 -22.13 1.78
CA THR A 175 -16.40 -23.34 2.37
C THR A 175 -17.79 -23.02 2.90
N ARG A 176 -17.95 -21.89 3.60
CA ARG A 176 -19.25 -21.36 4.04
C ARG A 176 -20.16 -21.01 2.87
N ASN A 177 -19.58 -20.63 1.73
CA ASN A 177 -20.29 -20.33 0.49
C ASN A 177 -20.63 -21.58 -0.34
N GLY A 178 -20.36 -22.78 0.18
CA GLY A 178 -20.82 -24.04 -0.41
C GLY A 178 -19.77 -24.85 -1.18
N ARG A 179 -18.51 -24.39 -1.25
CA ARG A 179 -17.42 -25.21 -1.82
C ARG A 179 -17.15 -26.42 -0.91
N ARG A 180 -17.15 -27.62 -1.49
CA ARG A 180 -17.02 -28.88 -0.74
C ARG A 180 -15.61 -29.46 -0.73
N ASP A 181 -14.82 -29.19 -1.77
CA ASP A 181 -13.42 -29.63 -1.84
C ASP A 181 -12.51 -28.69 -1.05
N ASP A 182 -11.58 -29.26 -0.28
CA ASP A 182 -10.60 -28.53 0.54
C ASP A 182 -9.15 -28.73 0.06
N GLY A 183 -8.95 -29.50 -1.01
CA GLY A 183 -7.61 -29.86 -1.51
C GLY A 183 -6.76 -28.65 -1.88
N TYR A 184 -7.39 -27.55 -2.31
CA TYR A 184 -6.70 -26.29 -2.63
C TYR A 184 -6.04 -25.63 -1.42
N GLN A 185 -6.47 -25.94 -0.20
CA GLN A 185 -5.93 -25.35 1.04
C GLN A 185 -4.64 -26.05 1.49
N LYS A 186 -4.34 -27.23 0.94
CA LYS A 186 -3.27 -28.15 1.36
C LYS A 186 -2.01 -28.00 0.50
N TRP A 187 -1.77 -26.82 -0.05
CA TRP A 187 -0.63 -26.53 -0.90
C TRP A 187 0.26 -25.48 -0.25
N ARG A 188 1.55 -25.77 -0.20
CA ARG A 188 2.58 -24.83 0.26
C ARG A 188 3.56 -24.51 -0.85
N TRP A 189 4.09 -23.30 -0.83
CA TRP A 189 5.16 -22.90 -1.74
C TRP A 189 6.51 -23.33 -1.17
N GLN A 190 7.31 -24.03 -1.97
CA GLN A 190 8.68 -24.45 -1.62
C GLN A 190 9.66 -23.73 -2.53
N PRO A 191 10.46 -22.77 -2.01
CA PRO A 191 11.57 -22.19 -2.76
C PRO A 191 12.57 -23.27 -3.17
N ARG A 192 13.23 -23.07 -4.31
CA ARG A 192 14.17 -24.06 -4.87
C ARG A 192 15.46 -24.18 -4.05
N ASP A 193 15.97 -23.06 -3.55
CA ASP A 193 17.33 -22.95 -3.03
C ASP A 193 17.37 -22.79 -1.49
N CYS A 194 16.20 -22.79 -0.83
CA CYS A 194 16.09 -22.77 0.62
C CYS A 194 14.73 -23.26 1.11
N ASP A 195 14.63 -23.51 2.41
CA ASP A 195 13.37 -23.84 3.08
C ASP A 195 12.79 -22.62 3.77
N LEU A 196 11.47 -22.45 3.62
CA LEU A 196 10.70 -21.57 4.50
C LEU A 196 10.40 -22.30 5.82
N PRO A 197 10.30 -21.58 6.95
CA PRO A 197 9.79 -22.17 8.18
C PRO A 197 8.44 -22.86 7.92
N LEU A 198 8.35 -24.14 8.26
CA LEU A 198 7.15 -24.96 8.03
C LEU A 198 5.91 -24.40 8.76
N ALA A 199 6.12 -23.68 9.86
CA ALA A 199 5.07 -23.08 10.65
C ALA A 199 5.21 -21.55 10.67
N PHE A 200 4.09 -20.86 10.46
CA PHE A 200 3.99 -19.44 10.74
C PHE A 200 3.83 -19.21 12.26
N ASP A 201 4.83 -18.59 12.89
CA ASP A 201 4.72 -18.19 14.29
C ASP A 201 4.07 -16.80 14.41
N ALA A 202 2.75 -16.83 14.66
CA ALA A 202 1.95 -15.62 14.84
C ALA A 202 2.43 -14.74 15.99
N ARG A 203 2.95 -15.33 17.08
CA ARG A 203 3.42 -14.57 18.25
C ARG A 203 4.72 -13.87 17.92
N LEU A 204 5.67 -14.57 17.28
CA LEU A 204 6.91 -13.95 16.81
C LEU A 204 6.63 -12.80 15.85
N PHE A 205 5.70 -12.98 14.91
CA PHE A 205 5.28 -11.93 13.98
C PHE A 205 4.73 -10.71 14.74
N MET A 206 3.79 -10.92 15.66
CA MET A 206 3.20 -9.83 16.43
C MET A 206 4.18 -9.14 17.37
N GLU A 207 5.16 -9.85 17.93
CA GLU A 207 6.25 -9.25 18.70
C GLU A 207 7.15 -8.37 17.81
N ARG A 208 7.45 -8.78 16.57
CA ARG A 208 8.18 -7.94 15.60
C ARG A 208 7.39 -6.71 15.15
N LEU A 209 6.06 -6.82 15.16
CA LEU A 209 5.14 -5.73 14.84
C LEU A 209 4.81 -4.86 16.08
N ARG A 210 5.36 -5.18 17.26
CA ARG A 210 5.06 -4.44 18.49
C ARG A 210 5.41 -2.96 18.34
N GLY A 211 4.44 -2.08 18.64
CA GLY A 211 4.61 -0.64 18.52
C GLY A 211 4.63 -0.11 17.07
N LYS A 212 4.33 -0.96 16.08
CA LYS A 212 4.46 -0.65 14.65
C LYS A 212 3.14 -0.81 13.89
N ARG A 213 3.11 -0.23 12.69
CA ARG A 213 1.98 -0.29 11.74
C ARG A 213 2.41 -1.05 10.49
N LEU A 214 1.62 -2.06 10.11
CA LEU A 214 1.70 -2.72 8.81
C LEU A 214 0.49 -2.30 7.99
N MET A 215 0.69 -1.76 6.79
CA MET A 215 -0.38 -1.31 5.91
C MET A 215 -0.26 -1.92 4.52
N PHE A 216 -1.35 -2.52 4.09
CA PHE A 216 -1.60 -2.98 2.73
C PHE A 216 -2.30 -1.85 1.96
N VAL A 217 -1.78 -1.44 0.80
CA VAL A 217 -2.28 -0.30 0.04
C VAL A 217 -2.54 -0.74 -1.40
N GLY A 218 -3.78 -0.69 -1.85
CA GLY A 218 -4.06 -1.09 -3.23
C GLY A 218 -5.50 -1.42 -3.53
N ASP A 219 -5.66 -2.38 -4.45
CA ASP A 219 -6.96 -2.88 -4.90
C ASP A 219 -7.50 -4.02 -4.01
N SER A 220 -8.59 -4.66 -4.47
CA SER A 220 -9.26 -5.74 -3.74
C SER A 220 -8.37 -6.97 -3.48
N LEU A 221 -7.36 -7.24 -4.30
CA LEU A 221 -6.45 -8.37 -4.09
C LEU A 221 -5.54 -8.08 -2.90
N ASN A 222 -5.14 -6.82 -2.73
CA ASN A 222 -4.38 -6.42 -1.54
C ASN A 222 -5.25 -6.49 -0.27
N ARG A 223 -6.56 -6.21 -0.37
CA ARG A 223 -7.52 -6.46 0.72
C ARG A 223 -7.60 -7.94 1.06
N ASN A 224 -7.59 -8.84 0.08
CA ASN A 224 -7.58 -10.28 0.34
C ASN A 224 -6.31 -10.72 1.07
N GLN A 225 -5.15 -10.14 0.72
CA GLN A 225 -3.90 -10.39 1.45
C GLN A 225 -3.97 -9.87 2.90
N TRP A 226 -4.59 -8.71 3.12
CA TRP A 226 -4.85 -8.19 4.46
C TRP A 226 -5.75 -9.13 5.28
N GLU A 227 -6.87 -9.63 4.71
CA GLU A 227 -7.75 -10.59 5.41
C GLU A 227 -6.99 -11.87 5.79
N SER A 228 -6.13 -12.37 4.89
CA SER A 228 -5.27 -13.52 5.17
C SER A 228 -4.28 -13.24 6.31
N MET A 229 -3.61 -12.09 6.29
CA MET A 229 -2.68 -11.69 7.35
C MET A 229 -3.38 -11.56 8.71
N VAL A 230 -4.58 -10.97 8.74
CA VAL A 230 -5.39 -10.86 9.97
C VAL A 230 -5.69 -12.25 10.55
N CYS A 231 -6.04 -13.22 9.72
CA CYS A 231 -6.28 -14.60 10.17
C CYS A 231 -5.00 -15.32 10.61
N LEU A 232 -3.87 -15.08 9.92
CA LEU A 232 -2.58 -15.64 10.30
C LEU A 232 -2.14 -15.17 11.69
N VAL A 233 -2.35 -13.89 12.03
CA VAL A 233 -1.93 -13.35 13.33
C VAL A 233 -2.93 -13.60 14.47
N ARG A 234 -4.18 -13.95 14.14
CA ARG A 234 -5.26 -14.14 15.12
C ARG A 234 -4.93 -15.11 16.27
N PRO A 235 -4.21 -16.23 16.08
CA PRO A 235 -3.82 -17.11 17.17
C PRO A 235 -2.97 -16.44 18.25
N ALA A 236 -2.25 -15.36 17.93
CA ALA A 236 -1.43 -14.61 18.88
C ALA A 236 -2.19 -13.53 19.67
N LEU A 237 -3.47 -13.29 19.33
CA LEU A 237 -4.29 -12.22 19.91
C LEU A 237 -5.23 -12.79 20.99
N SER A 238 -5.17 -12.25 22.20
CA SER A 238 -6.07 -12.68 23.27
C SER A 238 -7.51 -12.22 23.01
N PRO A 239 -8.53 -13.02 23.40
CA PRO A 239 -9.92 -12.61 23.28
C PRO A 239 -10.19 -11.24 23.94
N GLY A 240 -10.87 -10.35 23.21
CA GLY A 240 -11.19 -9.00 23.66
C GLY A 240 -9.99 -8.03 23.73
N LYS A 241 -8.82 -8.42 23.20
CA LYS A 241 -7.63 -7.56 23.07
C LYS A 241 -7.34 -7.10 21.65
N SER A 242 -8.21 -7.49 20.72
CA SER A 242 -8.20 -7.03 19.34
C SER A 242 -9.61 -6.73 18.84
N TYR A 243 -9.71 -5.82 17.89
CA TYR A 243 -10.94 -5.52 17.16
C TYR A 243 -10.60 -4.93 15.79
N VAL A 244 -11.55 -4.97 14.87
CA VAL A 244 -11.42 -4.38 13.53
C VAL A 244 -12.32 -3.17 13.41
N THR A 245 -11.74 -2.05 12.98
CA THR A 245 -12.49 -0.87 12.53
C THR A 245 -12.69 -0.98 11.02
N TRP A 246 -13.94 -1.05 10.58
CA TRP A 246 -14.28 -1.18 9.17
C TRP A 246 -14.57 0.19 8.54
N TRP A 247 -13.80 0.54 7.51
CA TRP A 247 -14.01 1.72 6.68
C TRP A 247 -14.04 3.04 7.47
N ASP A 248 -12.99 3.28 8.27
CA ASP A 248 -12.65 4.59 8.80
C ASP A 248 -12.01 5.42 7.70
N GLY A 249 -12.83 6.16 6.96
CA GLY A 249 -12.45 6.78 5.70
C GLY A 249 -12.09 5.72 4.66
N GLN A 250 -10.83 5.73 4.20
CA GLN A 250 -10.30 4.77 3.21
C GLN A 250 -9.73 3.49 3.84
N ARG A 251 -9.77 3.36 5.18
CA ARG A 251 -9.02 2.32 5.91
C ARG A 251 -9.89 1.24 6.55
N VAL A 252 -9.36 0.03 6.57
CA VAL A 252 -9.80 -1.06 7.45
C VAL A 252 -8.64 -1.41 8.38
N VAL A 253 -8.85 -1.42 9.70
CA VAL A 253 -7.75 -1.52 10.67
C VAL A 253 -8.03 -2.60 11.70
N LEU A 254 -7.18 -3.62 11.76
CA LEU A 254 -7.08 -4.49 12.92
C LEU A 254 -6.22 -3.80 13.98
N HIS A 255 -6.78 -3.57 15.16
CA HIS A 255 -6.06 -3.07 16.32
C HIS A 255 -5.69 -4.22 17.25
N ALA A 256 -4.40 -4.38 17.57
CA ALA A 256 -3.90 -5.39 18.51
C ALA A 256 -3.28 -4.71 19.73
N TRP A 257 -4.08 -4.47 20.77
CA TRP A 257 -3.69 -3.65 21.92
C TRP A 257 -2.55 -4.21 22.74
N GLU A 258 -2.49 -5.53 22.91
CA GLU A 258 -1.41 -6.19 23.66
C GLU A 258 -0.02 -5.95 23.04
N TYR A 259 0.02 -5.71 21.73
CA TYR A 259 1.23 -5.44 20.97
C TYR A 259 1.40 -3.96 20.65
N ASN A 260 0.42 -3.10 20.98
CA ASN A 260 0.38 -1.72 20.49
C ASN A 260 0.65 -1.66 18.97
N ALA A 261 -0.01 -2.53 18.22
CA ALA A 261 0.27 -2.78 16.80
C ALA A 261 -1.00 -2.70 15.96
N THR A 262 -0.86 -2.40 14.68
CA THR A 262 -1.96 -2.41 13.70
C THR A 262 -1.61 -3.18 12.44
N VAL A 263 -2.63 -3.84 11.88
CA VAL A 263 -2.60 -4.42 10.53
C VAL A 263 -3.72 -3.75 9.73
N GLU A 264 -3.34 -2.95 8.76
CA GLU A 264 -4.18 -1.97 8.09
C GLU A 264 -4.33 -2.31 6.61
N PHE A 265 -5.49 -2.00 6.04
CA PHE A 265 -5.72 -1.95 4.60
C PHE A 265 -6.19 -0.55 4.23
N TYR A 266 -5.60 0.02 3.17
CA TYR A 266 -5.94 1.31 2.60
C TYR A 266 -6.42 1.13 1.16
N TRP A 267 -7.62 1.61 0.87
CA TRP A 267 -8.19 1.56 -0.47
C TRP A 267 -7.58 2.62 -1.38
N ALA A 268 -6.69 2.20 -2.28
CA ALA A 268 -6.12 3.05 -3.34
C ALA A 268 -5.88 2.18 -4.58
N PRO A 269 -6.95 1.80 -5.29
CA PRO A 269 -6.90 0.71 -6.27
C PRO A 269 -6.01 0.99 -7.48
N PHE A 270 -5.76 2.27 -7.79
CA PHE A 270 -4.79 2.72 -8.79
C PHE A 270 -3.56 3.40 -8.17
N LEU A 271 -3.41 3.39 -6.84
CA LEU A 271 -2.44 4.14 -6.02
C LEU A 271 -2.61 5.67 -6.09
N VAL A 272 -2.76 6.21 -7.30
CA VAL A 272 -3.05 7.62 -7.56
C VAL A 272 -4.55 7.92 -7.48
N GLU A 273 -4.88 9.21 -7.41
CA GLU A 273 -6.26 9.69 -7.39
C GLU A 273 -7.06 9.16 -8.58
N SER A 274 -8.23 8.62 -8.28
CA SER A 274 -9.17 8.10 -9.26
C SER A 274 -10.62 8.38 -8.87
N ASN A 275 -11.53 8.25 -9.83
CA ASN A 275 -12.96 8.29 -9.54
C ASN A 275 -13.48 7.01 -8.84
N SER A 276 -12.60 6.06 -8.54
CA SER A 276 -12.90 4.78 -7.91
C SER A 276 -12.36 4.65 -6.48
N ASP A 277 -11.96 5.77 -5.85
CA ASP A 277 -11.32 5.79 -4.53
C ASP A 277 -12.31 5.71 -3.36
N ASP A 278 -13.61 5.76 -3.61
CA ASP A 278 -14.61 5.50 -2.57
C ASP A 278 -14.80 3.99 -2.38
N PRO A 279 -14.35 3.39 -1.26
CA PRO A 279 -14.47 1.95 -1.04
C PRO A 279 -15.92 1.44 -0.97
N LYS A 280 -16.93 2.31 -0.87
CA LYS A 280 -18.35 1.96 -0.90
C LYS A 280 -18.99 2.19 -2.26
N ALA A 281 -18.41 3.06 -3.11
CA ALA A 281 -18.95 3.46 -4.41
C ALA A 281 -17.92 3.33 -5.56
N HIS A 282 -17.06 2.32 -5.49
CA HIS A 282 -15.94 2.14 -6.43
C HIS A 282 -16.25 1.27 -7.66
N SER A 283 -17.40 0.58 -7.70
CA SER A 283 -17.73 -0.31 -8.82
C SER A 283 -18.36 0.46 -9.96
N ILE A 284 -17.54 1.22 -10.69
CA ILE A 284 -17.95 2.05 -11.82
C ILE A 284 -17.37 1.52 -13.14
N ARG A 285 -18.12 1.68 -14.22
CA ARG A 285 -17.74 1.21 -15.56
C ARG A 285 -16.60 2.02 -16.14
N ASP A 286 -16.70 3.34 -16.01
CA ASP A 286 -15.78 4.29 -16.62
C ASP A 286 -14.79 4.77 -15.56
N ARG A 287 -13.69 4.02 -15.39
CA ARG A 287 -12.63 4.31 -14.42
C ARG A 287 -11.64 5.30 -15.02
N VAL A 288 -11.40 6.40 -14.30
CA VAL A 288 -10.55 7.51 -14.73
C VAL A 288 -9.52 7.79 -13.64
N ILE A 289 -8.26 7.96 -14.02
CA ILE A 289 -7.13 8.20 -13.11
C ILE A 289 -6.46 9.55 -13.38
N LYS A 290 -5.78 10.09 -12.36
CA LYS A 290 -4.83 11.20 -12.46
C LYS A 290 -3.41 10.68 -12.16
N PRO A 291 -2.64 10.26 -13.19
CA PRO A 291 -1.39 9.54 -12.98
C PRO A 291 -0.32 10.28 -12.17
N GLU A 292 -0.37 11.61 -12.14
CA GLU A 292 0.58 12.46 -11.42
C GLU A 292 0.07 12.93 -10.05
N ALA A 293 -1.14 12.52 -9.62
CA ALA A 293 -1.74 12.96 -8.36
C ALA A 293 -1.83 11.82 -7.35
N ILE A 294 -0.91 11.79 -6.39
CA ILE A 294 -0.86 10.76 -5.33
C ILE A 294 -1.03 11.32 -3.91
N ALA A 295 -0.80 12.63 -3.74
CA ALA A 295 -0.67 13.27 -2.42
C ALA A 295 -1.91 13.12 -1.53
N ALA A 296 -3.11 13.09 -2.11
CA ALA A 296 -4.36 12.91 -1.36
C ALA A 296 -4.45 11.56 -0.64
N HIS A 297 -3.83 10.51 -1.18
CA HIS A 297 -3.71 9.22 -0.50
C HIS A 297 -2.48 9.14 0.38
N ALA A 298 -1.37 9.65 -0.15
CA ALA A 298 -0.05 9.35 0.39
C ALA A 298 0.20 9.94 1.78
N GLY A 299 -0.57 10.98 2.16
CA GLY A 299 -0.56 11.51 3.53
C GLY A 299 -0.89 10.46 4.61
N ASP A 300 -1.71 9.46 4.31
CA ASP A 300 -2.06 8.38 5.24
C ASP A 300 -0.98 7.30 5.37
N TRP A 301 -0.07 7.21 4.39
CA TRP A 301 0.99 6.20 4.32
C TRP A 301 2.25 6.64 5.08
N VAL A 302 2.43 7.94 5.29
CA VAL A 302 3.58 8.50 6.00
C VAL A 302 3.66 7.94 7.43
N GLY A 303 4.85 7.51 7.82
CA GLY A 303 5.14 7.00 9.16
C GLY A 303 4.64 5.58 9.44
N VAL A 304 4.12 4.86 8.45
CA VAL A 304 3.89 3.41 8.52
C VAL A 304 5.23 2.67 8.48
N ASP A 305 5.39 1.62 9.28
CA ASP A 305 6.66 0.89 9.40
C ASP A 305 6.82 -0.21 8.34
N TYR A 306 5.71 -0.81 7.88
CA TYR A 306 5.71 -1.78 6.78
C TYR A 306 4.61 -1.43 5.78
N LEU A 307 4.99 -1.10 4.55
CA LEU A 307 4.07 -0.77 3.47
C LEU A 307 4.07 -1.88 2.42
N VAL A 308 2.91 -2.41 2.08
CA VAL A 308 2.72 -3.44 1.04
C VAL A 308 1.79 -2.88 -0.01
N PHE A 309 2.34 -2.46 -1.14
CA PHE A 309 1.60 -1.87 -2.25
C PHE A 309 1.15 -2.92 -3.27
N ASN A 310 0.03 -2.67 -3.95
CA ASN A 310 -0.38 -3.39 -5.14
C ASN A 310 -1.29 -2.53 -6.01
N THR A 311 -1.22 -2.74 -7.32
CA THR A 311 -2.27 -2.29 -8.24
C THR A 311 -2.21 -3.08 -9.53
N TYR A 312 -3.28 -3.81 -9.88
CA TYR A 312 -3.31 -4.54 -11.15
C TYR A 312 -4.71 -4.83 -11.69
N ILE A 313 -5.62 -5.35 -10.88
CA ILE A 313 -6.78 -6.07 -11.43
C ILE A 313 -7.68 -5.18 -12.30
N TRP A 314 -7.80 -3.90 -11.95
CA TRP A 314 -8.67 -2.98 -12.67
C TRP A 314 -8.07 -2.38 -13.94
N TRP A 315 -6.74 -2.45 -14.09
CA TRP A 315 -6.06 -2.11 -15.33
C TRP A 315 -6.41 -3.10 -16.45
N MET A 316 -6.93 -4.28 -16.09
CA MET A 316 -7.30 -5.33 -17.02
C MET A 316 -8.72 -5.19 -17.58
N ASN A 317 -9.50 -4.23 -17.09
CA ASN A 317 -10.88 -4.01 -17.55
C ASN A 317 -10.95 -3.46 -18.99
N THR A 318 -9.94 -2.72 -19.42
CA THR A 318 -9.89 -2.05 -20.72
C THR A 318 -8.50 -2.14 -21.34
N VAL A 319 -8.39 -1.97 -22.67
CA VAL A 319 -7.11 -1.97 -23.39
C VAL A 319 -6.33 -0.68 -23.13
N ASN A 320 -7.05 0.44 -23.07
CA ASN A 320 -6.52 1.77 -22.74
C ASN A 320 -7.03 2.20 -21.37
N MET A 321 -6.29 3.12 -20.74
CA MET A 321 -6.68 3.76 -19.49
C MET A 321 -7.17 5.17 -19.76
N LYS A 322 -8.25 5.56 -19.08
CA LYS A 322 -8.78 6.92 -19.13
C LYS A 322 -7.99 7.79 -18.17
N VAL A 323 -7.32 8.80 -18.69
CA VAL A 323 -6.47 9.72 -17.94
C VAL A 323 -7.05 11.11 -18.01
N VAL A 324 -7.27 11.75 -16.86
CA VAL A 324 -7.77 13.13 -16.80
C VAL A 324 -6.84 14.05 -17.59
N LEU A 325 -7.42 14.93 -18.41
CA LEU A 325 -6.66 15.93 -19.15
C LEU A 325 -5.96 16.90 -18.19
N PRO A 326 -4.69 17.30 -18.45
CA PRO A 326 -4.08 18.40 -17.73
C PRO A 326 -4.94 19.64 -17.90
N THR A 327 -5.27 20.33 -16.80
CA THR A 327 -5.94 21.63 -16.89
C THR A 327 -5.01 22.56 -17.68
N ARG A 328 -5.34 22.85 -18.95
CA ARG A 328 -4.58 23.85 -19.71
C ARG A 328 -4.79 25.19 -19.01
N HIS A 329 -3.71 25.72 -18.44
CA HIS A 329 -3.59 27.15 -18.18
C HIS A 329 -3.14 27.83 -19.48
N ASP A 330 -3.90 27.69 -20.58
CA ASP A 330 -3.74 28.63 -21.68
C ASP A 330 -4.52 29.91 -21.34
N GLN A 331 -3.74 30.96 -21.18
CA GLN A 331 -4.22 32.33 -21.15
C GLN A 331 -5.08 32.51 -22.40
N PHE A 332 -6.38 32.76 -22.21
CA PHE A 332 -7.40 33.05 -23.23
C PHE A 332 -8.26 31.86 -23.73
N THR A 333 -9.14 31.29 -22.89
CA THR A 333 -10.61 31.36 -23.07
C THR A 333 -11.42 30.61 -21.98
N VAL A 334 -12.40 31.34 -21.43
CA VAL A 334 -13.68 30.89 -20.83
C VAL A 334 -13.67 30.14 -19.48
N ILE A 335 -13.96 30.93 -18.44
CA ILE A 335 -14.76 30.66 -17.22
C ILE A 335 -15.08 29.19 -16.93
N ARG A 336 -14.36 28.59 -15.97
CA ARG A 336 -14.87 27.46 -15.18
C ARG A 336 -15.29 27.93 -13.80
N ARG A 337 -16.52 27.58 -13.42
CA ARG A 337 -17.07 27.79 -12.08
C ARG A 337 -16.22 27.04 -11.04
N PRO A 338 -15.98 27.61 -9.84
CA PRO A 338 -15.16 26.99 -8.81
C PRO A 338 -15.97 25.98 -8.00
N THR A 339 -16.44 24.89 -8.61
CA THR A 339 -17.09 23.78 -7.89
C THR A 339 -17.02 22.48 -8.70
N GLY A 340 -16.22 21.49 -8.25
CA GLY A 340 -16.53 20.07 -8.44
C GLY A 340 -15.70 19.28 -9.46
N LYS A 341 -15.05 18.22 -8.94
CA LYS A 341 -14.48 17.04 -9.62
C LYS A 341 -15.08 16.72 -11.01
N THR A 342 -14.49 17.20 -12.10
CA THR A 342 -14.88 16.73 -13.44
C THR A 342 -13.95 15.60 -13.88
N TRP A 343 -14.38 14.36 -13.62
CA TRP A 343 -13.81 13.15 -14.24
C TRP A 343 -14.30 12.95 -15.69
N GLU A 344 -14.94 13.97 -16.25
CA GLU A 344 -15.68 13.94 -17.52
C GLU A 344 -14.77 14.14 -18.74
N GLU A 345 -13.68 14.88 -18.56
CA GLU A 345 -12.70 15.16 -19.61
C GLU A 345 -11.45 14.29 -19.40
N TYR A 346 -11.27 13.31 -20.27
CA TYR A 346 -10.15 12.39 -20.25
C TYR A 346 -9.71 12.01 -21.66
N ASP A 347 -8.43 11.71 -21.79
CA ASP A 347 -7.89 11.02 -22.96
C ASP A 347 -7.76 9.52 -22.68
N GLU A 348 -7.67 8.73 -23.74
CA GLU A 348 -7.30 7.32 -23.65
C GLU A 348 -5.80 7.16 -23.90
N VAL A 349 -5.11 6.64 -22.89
CA VAL A 349 -3.67 6.36 -22.93
C VAL A 349 -3.46 4.86 -22.94
N GLY A 350 -2.46 4.38 -23.69
CA GLY A 350 -2.11 2.96 -23.70
C GLY A 350 -1.85 2.46 -22.28
N ARG A 351 -2.40 1.29 -21.92
CA ARG A 351 -2.35 0.79 -20.54
C ARG A 351 -0.94 0.76 -19.94
N ILE A 352 0.05 0.29 -20.70
CA ILE A 352 1.45 0.19 -20.23
C ILE A 352 2.04 1.59 -19.97
N GLU A 353 1.73 2.56 -20.83
CA GLU A 353 2.19 3.93 -20.67
C GLU A 353 1.55 4.59 -19.43
N ALA A 354 0.24 4.42 -19.25
CA ALA A 354 -0.46 4.91 -18.06
C ALA A 354 0.05 4.23 -16.78
N TYR A 355 0.30 2.92 -16.81
CA TYR A 355 0.86 2.17 -15.69
C TYR A 355 2.25 2.68 -15.31
N ARG A 356 3.12 2.90 -16.31
CA ARG A 356 4.46 3.48 -16.12
C ARG A 356 4.39 4.85 -15.44
N ARG A 357 3.51 5.75 -15.90
CA ARG A 357 3.32 7.08 -15.29
C ARG A 357 2.91 6.99 -13.82
N VAL A 358 1.97 6.09 -13.49
CA VAL A 358 1.55 5.87 -12.10
C VAL A 358 2.69 5.32 -11.24
N LEU A 359 3.45 4.36 -11.75
CA LEU A 359 4.59 3.81 -11.01
C LEU A 359 5.73 4.82 -10.84
N ASP A 360 5.98 5.67 -11.83
CA ASP A 360 6.96 6.76 -11.71
C ASP A 360 6.55 7.73 -10.60
N THR A 361 5.27 8.13 -10.55
CA THR A 361 4.72 8.98 -9.47
C THR A 361 4.82 8.31 -8.10
N TRP A 362 4.45 7.03 -8.00
CA TRP A 362 4.55 6.27 -6.76
C TRP A 362 6.00 6.11 -6.30
N ALA A 363 6.92 5.75 -7.19
CA ALA A 363 8.34 5.59 -6.87
C ALA A 363 8.97 6.91 -6.42
N THR A 364 8.62 8.02 -7.07
CA THR A 364 9.04 9.37 -6.65
C THR A 364 8.54 9.66 -5.24
N TRP A 365 7.26 9.42 -4.96
CA TRP A 365 6.73 9.61 -3.61
C TRP A 365 7.45 8.74 -2.56
N VAL A 366 7.71 7.46 -2.86
CA VAL A 366 8.45 6.57 -1.96
C VAL A 366 9.84 7.14 -1.66
N ASN A 367 10.60 7.50 -2.70
CA ASN A 367 11.95 8.04 -2.54
C ASN A 367 11.98 9.34 -1.71
N ASP A 368 10.97 10.19 -1.86
CA ASP A 368 10.92 11.49 -1.20
C ASP A 368 10.39 11.42 0.25
N ASN A 369 9.61 10.39 0.61
CA ASN A 369 8.83 10.38 1.87
C ASN A 369 9.12 9.18 2.78
N VAL A 370 9.83 8.16 2.29
CA VAL A 370 10.10 6.94 3.06
C VAL A 370 11.56 6.92 3.52
N ASP A 371 11.74 6.84 4.84
CA ASP A 371 13.05 6.57 5.43
C ASP A 371 13.32 5.06 5.47
N PRO A 372 14.28 4.53 4.68
CA PRO A 372 14.56 3.09 4.64
C PRO A 372 15.13 2.54 5.96
N ALA A 373 15.62 3.40 6.87
CA ALA A 373 16.05 2.97 8.20
C ALA A 373 14.87 2.64 9.13
N ARG A 374 13.67 3.16 8.81
CA ARG A 374 12.46 3.01 9.63
C ARG A 374 11.41 2.14 8.95
N THR A 375 11.20 2.33 7.65
CA THR A 375 10.07 1.76 6.91
C THR A 375 10.56 0.79 5.87
N SER A 376 10.00 -0.43 5.88
CA SER A 376 10.20 -1.41 4.81
C SER A 376 9.05 -1.33 3.81
N VAL A 377 9.38 -1.27 2.52
CA VAL A 377 8.41 -1.16 1.42
C VAL A 377 8.44 -2.43 0.58
N PHE A 378 7.26 -2.97 0.30
CA PHE A 378 7.01 -4.12 -0.54
C PHE A 378 6.03 -3.75 -1.65
N PHE A 379 6.16 -4.39 -2.80
CA PHE A 379 5.20 -4.28 -3.90
C PHE A 379 4.79 -5.69 -4.32
N MET A 380 3.51 -6.03 -4.11
CA MET A 380 2.95 -7.29 -4.59
C MET A 380 2.81 -7.23 -6.11
N SER A 381 3.41 -8.20 -6.78
CA SER A 381 3.31 -8.34 -8.23
C SER A 381 1.88 -8.65 -8.69
N VAL A 382 1.73 -8.81 -10.00
CA VAL A 382 0.48 -9.19 -10.65
C VAL A 382 -0.14 -10.45 -10.02
N SER A 383 -1.42 -10.36 -9.63
CA SER A 383 -2.25 -11.51 -9.30
C SER A 383 -2.95 -12.03 -10.57
N PRO A 384 -2.74 -13.30 -10.97
CA PRO A 384 -3.24 -13.82 -12.23
C PRO A 384 -4.75 -14.11 -12.21
N LEU A 385 -5.36 -14.07 -13.40
CA LEU A 385 -6.75 -14.46 -13.64
C LEU A 385 -6.81 -15.81 -14.35
N HIS A 386 -7.75 -16.67 -13.92
CA HIS A 386 -7.98 -18.00 -14.49
C HIS A 386 -9.37 -18.09 -15.13
N ILE A 387 -9.63 -17.20 -16.09
CA ILE A 387 -10.96 -17.08 -16.75
C ILE A 387 -11.08 -17.89 -18.05
N ARG A 388 -9.99 -18.47 -18.55
CA ARG A 388 -9.93 -19.29 -19.77
C ARG A 388 -8.95 -20.42 -19.62
#